data_AF-A0A0C2Y9R7-F1
#
_entry.id   AF-A0A0C2Y9R7-F1
#
_cell.length_a   1.000
_cell.length_b   1.000
_cell.length_c   1.000
_cell.angle_alpha   90.00
_cell.angle_beta   90.00
_cell.angle_gamma   90.00
#
_symmetry.space_group_name_H-M   'P 1'
#
loop_
_entity.id
_entity.type
_entity.pdbx_description
1 polymer ?
#
loop_
_entity_poly.entity_id
_entity_poly.type
_entity_poly.pdbx_seq_one_letter_code
_entity_poly.pdbx_strand_id
1 'polypeptide(L)'
;MSEPEILPNMGRDPGLLEPPSVDHLFPDRDSPRTVMLIIWDSSETSTIAPNDRHWAIAWKVGQSSNGDDVHRLLGVVRERGPDGDLLDHLTNWGPLTRSAASAGCDKNTNTITIGTLSLSERKRLEGVADAEPVLKPNGWWNCQDWVISVLVQSVRRGLFDKESVESEEEMRSFQLFRKNMSELMPNMGRDPRVREPPGVDHIYRDDDSPRSVMLIVWDVGNTSLPANSRHWTITWQVGVASTGDQVHRQLAITRERGPEGLLDHLTNWGPKTHITNMQCESDATFIPIGTLTYAQRLRLEGVAAEEPVLKPNGWWNCQHWVVSVLVKGIRAGVLEKQAVEAVLDQAGWHKPLGI
;
A
#
# COMPACT_ATOMS: atom_id res chain seq x y z
N MET A 1 5.31 -15.07 6.81
CA MET A 1 3.89 -14.65 6.80
C MET A 1 3.43 -14.73 5.37
N SER A 2 2.41 -15.53 5.08
CA SER A 2 1.89 -15.76 3.74
C SER A 2 1.29 -14.48 3.15
N GLU A 3 1.23 -14.39 1.82
CA GLU A 3 0.48 -13.37 1.10
C GLU A 3 -0.93 -13.20 1.69
N PRO A 4 -1.44 -11.96 1.82
CA PRO A 4 -2.86 -11.78 2.07
C PRO A 4 -3.60 -12.32 0.83
N GLU A 5 -4.18 -13.50 0.98
CA GLU A 5 -4.94 -14.20 -0.04
C GLU A 5 -6.11 -13.32 -0.50
N ILE A 6 -6.16 -12.97 -1.78
CA ILE A 6 -7.33 -12.32 -2.36
C ILE A 6 -8.45 -13.34 -2.38
N LEU A 7 -9.55 -13.03 -1.68
CA LEU A 7 -10.69 -13.94 -1.62
C LEU A 7 -11.46 -13.88 -2.95
N PRO A 8 -11.73 -15.04 -3.58
CA PRO A 8 -12.58 -15.06 -4.76
C PRO A 8 -13.99 -14.57 -4.40
N ASN A 9 -14.71 -14.07 -5.39
CA ASN A 9 -16.09 -13.60 -5.24
C ASN A 9 -16.26 -12.62 -4.06
N MET A 10 -15.24 -11.81 -3.76
CA MET A 10 -15.22 -10.85 -2.67
C MET A 10 -15.51 -11.46 -1.28
N GLY A 11 -15.12 -12.71 -1.08
CA GLY A 11 -15.37 -13.45 0.17
C GLY A 11 -16.83 -13.85 0.39
N ARG A 12 -17.65 -13.88 -0.67
CA ARG A 12 -19.04 -14.36 -0.60
C ARG A 12 -19.05 -15.88 -0.75
N ASP A 13 -19.34 -16.55 0.35
CA ASP A 13 -19.56 -17.99 0.37
C ASP A 13 -20.83 -18.34 -0.44
N PRO A 14 -20.76 -19.27 -1.42
CA PRO A 14 -21.93 -19.69 -2.20
C PRO A 14 -23.10 -20.23 -1.38
N GLY A 15 -22.84 -20.71 -0.15
CA GLY A 15 -23.87 -21.22 0.76
C GLY A 15 -24.56 -20.14 1.60
N LEU A 16 -24.07 -18.90 1.58
CA LEU A 16 -24.64 -17.79 2.34
C LEU A 16 -25.54 -16.91 1.48
N LEU A 17 -26.65 -16.49 2.07
CA LEU A 17 -27.56 -15.53 1.45
C LEU A 17 -27.07 -14.12 1.72
N GLU A 18 -27.21 -13.25 0.71
CA GLU A 18 -26.96 -11.83 0.86
C GLU A 18 -27.83 -11.25 1.99
N PRO A 19 -27.27 -10.39 2.86
CA PRO A 19 -28.04 -9.69 3.87
C PRO A 19 -29.20 -8.91 3.23
N PRO A 20 -30.38 -8.87 3.87
CA PRO A 20 -31.53 -8.18 3.31
C PRO A 20 -31.22 -6.68 3.12
N SER A 21 -31.46 -6.19 1.91
CA SER A 21 -31.40 -4.78 1.53
C SER A 21 -32.81 -4.21 1.37
N VAL A 22 -33.05 -3.01 1.91
CA VAL A 22 -34.34 -2.29 1.79
C VAL A 22 -34.29 -1.18 0.74
N ASP A 23 -33.41 -1.31 -0.25
CA ASP A 23 -33.21 -0.33 -1.33
C ASP A 23 -34.48 -0.08 -2.17
N HIS A 24 -35.30 -1.11 -2.36
CA HIS A 24 -36.59 -1.00 -3.04
C HIS A 24 -37.60 -0.11 -2.29
N LEU A 25 -37.47 0.01 -0.96
CA LEU A 25 -38.28 0.92 -0.14
C LEU A 25 -37.64 2.30 -0.03
N PHE A 26 -36.30 2.36 -0.02
CA PHE A 26 -35.52 3.57 0.18
C PHE A 26 -34.46 3.73 -0.92
N PRO A 27 -34.88 4.02 -2.18
CA PRO A 27 -33.95 4.11 -3.29
C PRO A 27 -33.01 5.31 -3.13
N ASP A 28 -31.77 5.18 -3.60
CA ASP A 28 -30.82 6.30 -3.64
C ASP A 28 -31.25 7.31 -4.71
N ARG A 29 -31.94 8.37 -4.27
CA ARG A 29 -32.52 9.39 -5.15
C ARG A 29 -31.45 10.32 -5.72
N ASP A 30 -31.74 10.88 -6.89
CA ASP A 30 -30.89 11.87 -7.55
C ASP A 30 -30.95 13.23 -6.85
N SER A 31 -30.28 13.30 -5.71
CA SER A 31 -30.02 14.51 -4.96
C SER A 31 -28.61 14.44 -4.39
N PRO A 32 -27.92 15.58 -4.18
CA PRO A 32 -26.68 15.60 -3.42
C PRO A 32 -26.88 14.96 -2.04
N ARG A 33 -25.91 14.18 -1.58
CA ARG A 33 -25.93 13.52 -0.26
C ARG A 33 -24.58 13.67 0.42
N THR A 34 -24.63 13.97 1.71
CA THR A 34 -23.46 13.88 2.59
C THR A 34 -23.06 12.42 2.72
N VAL A 35 -21.83 12.12 2.32
CA VAL A 35 -21.19 10.84 2.52
C VAL A 35 -20.34 10.93 3.78
N MET A 36 -20.42 9.90 4.60
CA MET A 36 -19.81 9.82 5.91
C MET A 36 -18.99 8.53 6.03
N LEU A 37 -17.91 8.57 6.79
CA LEU A 37 -17.30 7.40 7.40
C LEU A 37 -18.02 7.15 8.73
N ILE A 38 -18.65 5.98 8.86
CA ILE A 38 -19.28 5.55 10.10
C ILE A 38 -18.35 4.56 10.79
N ILE A 39 -18.08 4.81 12.06
CA ILE A 39 -17.25 3.98 12.94
C ILE A 39 -18.11 3.55 14.11
N TRP A 40 -18.19 2.25 14.36
CA TRP A 40 -18.95 1.73 15.50
C TRP A 40 -18.29 0.53 16.16
N ASP A 41 -18.68 0.33 17.41
CA ASP A 41 -18.24 -0.75 18.26
C ASP A 41 -19.05 -2.02 17.90
N SER A 42 -18.39 -3.07 17.40
CA SER A 42 -19.07 -4.32 17.01
C SER A 42 -19.30 -5.30 18.18
N SER A 43 -18.90 -4.92 19.39
CA SER A 43 -18.95 -5.77 20.58
C SER A 43 -19.73 -5.08 21.70
N GLU A 44 -20.46 -5.86 22.50
CA GLU A 44 -21.16 -5.37 23.70
C GLU A 44 -20.20 -5.14 24.90
N THR A 45 -18.90 -5.43 24.74
CA THR A 45 -17.91 -5.23 25.80
C THR A 45 -17.44 -3.78 25.88
N SER A 46 -17.24 -3.28 27.10
CA SER A 46 -16.94 -1.86 27.38
C SER A 46 -15.51 -1.40 27.04
N THR A 47 -14.66 -2.28 26.50
CA THR A 47 -13.28 -1.95 26.10
C THR A 47 -12.93 -2.66 24.79
N ILE A 48 -13.25 -2.02 23.68
CA ILE A 48 -12.90 -2.49 22.33
C ILE A 48 -11.61 -1.77 21.91
N ALA A 49 -10.61 -2.53 21.46
CA ALA A 49 -9.40 -1.92 20.94
C ALA A 49 -9.74 -1.13 19.66
N PRO A 50 -9.07 0.00 19.36
CA PRO A 50 -9.38 0.79 18.17
C PRO A 50 -9.43 -0.01 16.85
N ASN A 51 -8.61 -1.07 16.73
CA ASN A 51 -8.54 -1.95 15.55
C ASN A 51 -9.69 -2.95 15.43
N ASP A 52 -10.51 -3.10 16.47
CA ASP A 52 -11.66 -4.00 16.51
C ASP A 52 -12.98 -3.27 16.18
N ARG A 53 -12.93 -1.95 15.96
CA ARG A 53 -14.09 -1.17 15.52
C ARG A 53 -14.44 -1.47 14.06
N HIS A 54 -15.73 -1.48 13.76
CA HIS A 54 -16.21 -1.65 12.40
C HIS A 54 -16.31 -0.31 11.68
N TRP A 55 -15.87 -0.28 10.42
CA TRP A 55 -15.89 0.91 9.58
C TRP A 55 -16.73 0.66 8.33
N ALA A 56 -17.52 1.65 7.94
CA ALA A 56 -18.20 1.66 6.65
C ALA A 56 -18.31 3.08 6.09
N ILE A 57 -18.38 3.19 4.77
CA ILE A 57 -18.75 4.43 4.09
C ILE A 57 -20.26 4.43 3.92
N ALA A 58 -20.95 5.50 4.26
CA ALA A 58 -22.40 5.55 4.18
C ALA A 58 -22.97 6.93 3.86
N TRP A 59 -24.21 6.94 3.37
CA TRP A 59 -25.02 8.15 3.21
C TRP A 59 -26.49 7.86 3.50
N LYS A 60 -27.20 8.86 4.03
CA LYS A 60 -28.62 8.75 4.37
C LYS A 60 -29.49 8.80 3.12
N VAL A 61 -30.29 7.76 2.89
CA VAL A 61 -31.24 7.65 1.78
C VAL A 61 -32.70 7.88 2.20
N GLY A 62 -33.01 7.77 3.49
CA GLY A 62 -34.36 8.01 4.00
C GLY A 62 -34.48 7.88 5.52
N GLN A 63 -35.71 7.71 5.98
CA GLN A 63 -36.06 7.47 7.37
C GLN A 63 -37.22 6.46 7.42
N SER A 64 -37.13 5.48 8.32
CA SER A 64 -38.16 4.45 8.51
C SER A 64 -39.43 5.04 9.11
N SER A 65 -40.53 4.28 9.12
CA SER A 65 -41.78 4.68 9.79
C SER A 65 -41.62 4.90 11.30
N ASN A 66 -40.58 4.31 11.90
CA ASN A 66 -40.28 4.43 13.32
C ASN A 66 -39.35 5.60 13.63
N GLY A 67 -38.92 6.36 12.60
CA GLY A 67 -37.98 7.47 12.76
C GLY A 67 -36.51 7.08 12.66
N ASP A 68 -36.17 5.82 12.36
CA ASP A 68 -34.78 5.39 12.22
C ASP A 68 -34.20 5.84 10.87
N ASP A 69 -32.99 6.36 10.88
CA ASP A 69 -32.31 6.72 9.64
C ASP A 69 -31.99 5.48 8.79
N VAL A 70 -32.26 5.57 7.50
CA VAL A 70 -31.94 4.53 6.53
C VAL A 70 -30.73 4.98 5.73
N HIS A 71 -29.67 4.18 5.79
CA HIS A 71 -28.39 4.46 5.15
C HIS A 71 -28.14 3.47 4.02
N ARG A 72 -27.44 3.94 2.99
CA ARG A 72 -26.76 3.08 2.02
C ARG A 72 -25.31 2.96 2.46
N LEU A 73 -24.80 1.74 2.59
CA LEU A 73 -23.51 1.42 3.21
C LEU A 73 -22.60 0.66 2.24
N LEU A 74 -21.30 0.94 2.33
CA LEU A 74 -20.20 0.23 1.69
C LEU A 74 -19.24 -0.21 2.79
N GLY A 75 -19.02 -1.51 2.92
CA GLY A 75 -18.19 -2.07 3.97
C GLY A 75 -17.96 -3.56 3.77
N VAL A 76 -17.05 -4.11 4.57
CA VAL A 76 -16.81 -5.57 4.62
C VAL A 76 -17.04 -6.08 6.02
N VAL A 77 -17.78 -7.18 6.11
CA VAL A 77 -18.22 -7.77 7.38
C VAL A 77 -17.65 -9.17 7.53
N ARG A 78 -17.53 -9.66 8.77
CA ARG A 78 -17.25 -11.07 9.04
C ARG A 78 -18.58 -11.77 9.28
N GLU A 79 -18.99 -12.59 8.33
CA GLU A 79 -20.26 -13.30 8.39
C GLU A 79 -20.22 -14.50 9.35
N ARG A 80 -21.40 -14.98 9.74
CA ARG A 80 -21.55 -16.30 10.37
C ARG A 80 -21.83 -17.34 9.30
N GLY A 81 -21.05 -18.41 9.29
CA GLY A 81 -21.25 -19.56 8.42
C GLY A 81 -22.52 -20.35 8.77
N PRO A 82 -22.86 -21.40 7.98
CA PRO A 82 -24.05 -22.24 8.20
C PRO A 82 -24.11 -22.89 9.58
N ASP A 83 -22.96 -23.18 10.18
CA ASP A 83 -22.85 -23.78 11.52
C ASP A 83 -22.97 -22.74 12.66
N GLY A 84 -23.14 -21.46 12.33
CA GLY A 84 -23.26 -20.35 13.28
C GLY A 84 -21.94 -19.72 13.72
N ASP A 85 -20.81 -20.35 13.40
CA ASP A 85 -19.47 -19.84 13.67
C ASP A 85 -19.10 -18.68 12.74
N LEU A 86 -18.27 -17.74 13.23
CA LEU A 86 -17.76 -16.66 12.38
C LEU A 86 -16.82 -17.22 11.32
N LEU A 87 -16.97 -16.75 10.09
CA LEU A 87 -16.01 -17.05 9.02
C LEU A 87 -14.62 -16.52 9.39
N ASP A 88 -13.59 -17.21 8.91
CA ASP A 88 -12.20 -16.81 9.09
C ASP A 88 -11.78 -15.64 8.15
N HIS A 89 -12.75 -15.08 7.43
CA HIS A 89 -12.54 -14.04 6.44
C HIS A 89 -13.61 -12.95 6.43
N LEU A 90 -13.39 -11.93 5.60
CA LEU A 90 -14.31 -10.80 5.41
C LEU A 90 -15.09 -10.99 4.10
N THR A 91 -16.28 -10.40 4.04
CA THR A 91 -17.19 -10.47 2.89
C THR A 91 -17.63 -9.06 2.49
N ASN A 92 -17.48 -8.73 1.21
CA ASN A 92 -18.09 -7.54 0.62
C ASN A 92 -19.35 -7.94 -0.16
N TRP A 93 -20.54 -7.64 0.37
CA TRP A 93 -21.80 -7.89 -0.33
C TRP A 93 -22.14 -6.86 -1.41
N GLY A 94 -21.32 -5.81 -1.54
CA GLY A 94 -21.62 -4.64 -2.36
C GLY A 94 -22.46 -3.62 -1.58
N PRO A 95 -23.10 -2.66 -2.28
CA PRO A 95 -23.84 -1.59 -1.63
C PRO A 95 -25.16 -2.08 -1.01
N LEU A 96 -25.26 -2.01 0.32
CA LEU A 96 -26.46 -2.43 1.07
C LEU A 96 -27.23 -1.23 1.59
N THR A 97 -28.56 -1.27 1.52
CA THR A 97 -29.42 -0.24 2.13
C THR A 97 -30.09 -0.78 3.38
N ARG A 98 -29.82 -0.20 4.55
CA ARG A 98 -30.23 -0.71 5.87
C ARG A 98 -30.65 0.41 6.81
N SER A 99 -31.55 0.12 7.77
CA SER A 99 -31.79 1.04 8.87
C SER A 99 -30.58 1.08 9.80
N ALA A 100 -30.30 2.23 10.42
CA ALA A 100 -29.18 2.41 11.34
C ALA A 100 -29.20 1.36 12.46
N ALA A 101 -30.37 1.09 13.04
CA ALA A 101 -30.57 0.03 14.03
C ALA A 101 -30.17 -1.36 13.50
N SER A 102 -30.61 -1.72 12.28
CA SER A 102 -30.28 -3.02 11.70
C SER A 102 -28.82 -3.15 11.26
N ALA A 103 -28.13 -2.03 11.06
CA ALA A 103 -26.72 -1.98 10.70
C ALA A 103 -25.79 -1.97 11.93
N GLY A 104 -26.34 -1.94 13.15
CA GLY A 104 -25.56 -1.77 14.38
C GLY A 104 -24.98 -0.36 14.53
N CYS A 105 -25.49 0.61 13.76
CA CYS A 105 -25.05 2.00 13.76
C CYS A 105 -25.80 2.87 14.78
N ASP A 106 -26.58 2.27 15.68
CA ASP A 106 -27.43 2.98 16.64
C ASP A 106 -26.77 3.20 18.02
N LYS A 107 -25.67 2.52 18.31
CA LYS A 107 -24.94 2.60 19.59
C LYS A 107 -23.47 2.95 19.37
N ASN A 108 -22.97 3.94 20.12
CA ASN A 108 -21.56 4.38 20.11
C ASN A 108 -21.01 4.69 18.70
N THR A 109 -21.89 5.14 17.81
CA THR A 109 -21.52 5.50 16.45
C THR A 109 -20.84 6.85 16.45
N ASN A 110 -19.67 6.86 15.85
CA ASN A 110 -19.03 8.08 15.44
C ASN A 110 -19.15 8.22 13.92
N THR A 111 -19.50 9.42 13.46
CA THR A 111 -19.72 9.73 12.05
C THR A 111 -18.86 10.90 11.64
N ILE A 112 -18.04 10.68 10.62
CA ILE A 112 -17.12 11.67 10.08
C ILE A 112 -17.59 12.03 8.68
N THR A 113 -17.89 13.31 8.41
CA THR A 113 -18.26 13.74 7.05
C THR A 113 -17.03 13.73 6.16
N ILE A 114 -17.09 13.00 5.04
CA ILE A 114 -15.97 12.92 4.08
C ILE A 114 -16.22 13.73 2.80
N GLY A 115 -17.49 14.07 2.51
CA GLY A 115 -17.84 14.92 1.37
C GLY A 115 -19.33 14.94 1.05
N THR A 116 -19.72 15.71 0.04
CA THR A 116 -21.07 15.69 -0.53
C THR A 116 -20.99 15.27 -1.99
N LEU A 117 -21.65 14.18 -2.36
CA LEU A 117 -21.61 13.63 -3.71
C LEU A 117 -22.97 13.72 -4.39
N SER A 118 -23.00 13.92 -5.70
CA SER A 118 -24.16 13.67 -6.56
C SER A 118 -24.45 12.17 -6.73
N LEU A 119 -25.59 11.79 -7.31
CA LEU A 119 -25.91 10.37 -7.53
C LEU A 119 -24.89 9.68 -8.43
N SER A 120 -24.46 10.34 -9.52
CA SER A 120 -23.47 9.77 -10.44
C SER A 120 -22.12 9.53 -9.76
N GLU A 121 -21.68 10.44 -8.89
CA GLU A 121 -20.46 10.27 -8.08
C GLU A 121 -20.59 9.17 -7.03
N ARG A 122 -21.76 9.04 -6.38
CA ARG A 122 -22.02 7.91 -5.46
C ARG A 122 -22.03 6.57 -6.19
N LYS A 123 -22.57 6.50 -7.41
CA LYS A 123 -22.45 5.29 -8.26
C LYS A 123 -21.02 4.98 -8.67
N ARG A 124 -20.20 6.01 -8.93
CA ARG A 124 -18.76 5.83 -9.13
C ARG A 124 -18.08 5.32 -7.85
N LEU A 125 -18.47 5.80 -6.67
CA LEU A 125 -17.97 5.32 -5.39
C LEU A 125 -18.34 3.86 -5.13
N GLU A 126 -19.61 3.48 -5.37
CA GLU A 126 -20.05 2.07 -5.35
C GLU A 126 -19.17 1.21 -6.27
N GLY A 127 -18.90 1.68 -7.50
CA GLY A 127 -18.02 0.97 -8.43
C GLY A 127 -16.54 0.92 -8.01
N VAL A 128 -16.06 1.83 -7.16
CA VAL A 128 -14.73 1.72 -6.54
C VAL A 128 -14.74 0.61 -5.48
N ALA A 129 -15.75 0.63 -4.60
CA ALA A 129 -15.92 -0.38 -3.56
C ALA A 129 -16.10 -1.79 -4.13
N ASP A 130 -16.92 -1.95 -5.18
CA ASP A 130 -17.15 -3.24 -5.84
C ASP A 130 -15.90 -3.78 -6.54
N ALA A 131 -14.97 -2.91 -6.93
CA ALA A 131 -13.71 -3.31 -7.56
C ALA A 131 -12.59 -3.58 -6.55
N GLU A 132 -12.76 -3.17 -5.28
CA GLU A 132 -11.73 -3.30 -4.26
C GLU A 132 -11.68 -4.72 -3.70
N PRO A 133 -10.58 -5.47 -3.89
CA PRO A 133 -10.49 -6.86 -3.48
C PRO A 133 -10.62 -7.02 -1.96
N VAL A 134 -11.30 -8.08 -1.54
CA VAL A 134 -11.34 -8.47 -0.13
C VAL A 134 -10.22 -9.45 0.14
N LEU A 135 -9.35 -9.14 1.09
CA LEU A 135 -8.24 -10.01 1.47
C LEU A 135 -8.59 -10.85 2.70
N LYS A 136 -8.05 -12.07 2.75
CA LYS A 136 -8.14 -12.91 3.94
C LYS A 136 -7.40 -12.22 5.10
N PRO A 137 -8.05 -12.07 6.27
CA PRO A 137 -7.41 -11.52 7.46
C PRO A 137 -6.17 -12.34 7.83
N ASN A 138 -5.03 -11.65 7.91
CA ASN A 138 -3.73 -12.23 8.27
C ASN A 138 -3.18 -11.66 9.58
N GLY A 139 -4.07 -11.08 10.41
CA GLY A 139 -3.73 -10.35 11.62
C GLY A 139 -3.40 -8.87 11.39
N TRP A 140 -3.22 -8.46 10.13
CA TRP A 140 -2.96 -7.05 9.77
C TRP A 140 -4.06 -6.44 8.91
N TRP A 141 -4.68 -7.21 8.00
CA TRP A 141 -5.80 -6.75 7.19
C TRP A 141 -7.15 -6.97 7.90
N ASN A 142 -7.93 -5.91 8.03
CA ASN A 142 -9.29 -5.92 8.57
C ASN A 142 -10.27 -5.04 7.76
N CYS A 143 -11.48 -4.82 8.29
CA CYS A 143 -12.49 -4.00 7.62
C CYS A 143 -12.09 -2.52 7.47
N GLN A 144 -11.28 -1.99 8.39
CA GLN A 144 -10.78 -0.63 8.34
C GLN A 144 -9.83 -0.48 7.15
N ASP A 145 -8.89 -1.41 6.96
CA ASP A 145 -7.94 -1.36 5.83
C ASP A 145 -8.65 -1.39 4.47
N TRP A 146 -9.72 -2.19 4.36
CA TRP A 146 -10.53 -2.21 3.15
C TRP A 146 -11.20 -0.85 2.89
N VAL A 147 -11.84 -0.25 3.91
CA VAL A 147 -12.46 1.09 3.79
C VAL A 147 -11.42 2.15 3.42
N ILE A 148 -10.23 2.07 4.00
CA ILE A 148 -9.10 2.95 3.68
C ILE A 148 -8.73 2.83 2.20
N SER A 149 -8.59 1.60 1.70
CA SER A 149 -8.25 1.37 0.30
C SER A 149 -9.29 1.98 -0.63
N VAL A 150 -10.59 1.79 -0.34
CA VAL A 150 -11.69 2.42 -1.10
C VAL A 150 -11.59 3.94 -1.10
N LEU A 151 -11.31 4.58 0.05
CA LEU A 151 -11.15 6.04 0.14
C LEU A 151 -9.94 6.54 -0.65
N VAL A 152 -8.80 5.85 -0.56
CA VAL A 152 -7.58 6.17 -1.34
C VAL A 152 -7.85 6.10 -2.84
N GLN A 153 -8.52 5.04 -3.30
CA GLN A 153 -8.88 4.91 -4.72
C GLN A 153 -9.89 5.98 -5.15
N SER A 154 -10.79 6.37 -4.26
CA SER A 154 -11.79 7.42 -4.53
C SER A 154 -11.15 8.79 -4.68
N VAL A 155 -10.18 9.15 -3.82
CA VAL A 155 -9.38 10.38 -3.97
C VAL A 155 -8.59 10.36 -5.28
N ARG A 156 -7.92 9.25 -5.61
CA ARG A 156 -7.18 9.11 -6.88
C ARG A 156 -8.05 9.28 -8.11
N ARG A 157 -9.34 8.92 -8.03
CA ARG A 157 -10.32 9.07 -9.11
C ARG A 157 -11.06 10.41 -9.08
N GLY A 158 -10.66 11.33 -8.20
CA GLY A 158 -11.24 12.67 -8.06
C GLY A 158 -12.68 12.67 -7.56
N LEU A 159 -13.08 11.67 -6.75
CA LEU A 159 -14.38 11.65 -6.08
C LEU A 159 -14.37 12.46 -4.79
N PHE A 160 -13.24 12.50 -4.11
CA PHE A 160 -13.06 13.28 -2.89
C PHE A 160 -11.79 14.11 -2.99
N ASP A 161 -11.83 15.29 -2.38
CA ASP A 161 -10.63 16.07 -2.12
C ASP A 161 -9.82 15.39 -1.01
N LYS A 162 -8.51 15.29 -1.21
CA LYS A 162 -7.59 14.69 -0.23
C LYS A 162 -7.74 15.36 1.14
N GLU A 163 -7.87 16.68 1.16
CA GLU A 163 -8.00 17.46 2.40
C GLU A 163 -9.29 17.13 3.15
N SER A 164 -10.42 16.94 2.46
CA SER A 164 -11.71 16.61 3.11
C SER A 164 -11.70 15.23 3.76
N VAL A 165 -10.96 14.28 3.18
CA VAL A 165 -10.75 12.97 3.79
C VAL A 165 -9.80 13.12 5.00
N GLU A 166 -8.76 13.94 4.92
CA GLU A 166 -7.72 14.07 5.95
C GLU A 166 -8.01 15.09 7.08
N SER A 167 -9.03 15.94 6.97
CA SER A 167 -9.21 17.12 7.84
C SER A 167 -9.77 16.83 9.23
N GLU A 168 -10.39 15.67 9.45
CA GLU A 168 -11.16 15.39 10.66
C GLU A 168 -10.26 14.93 11.82
N GLU A 169 -10.43 15.53 13.00
CA GLU A 169 -9.51 15.38 14.15
C GLU A 169 -9.37 13.93 14.65
N GLU A 170 -10.38 13.10 14.40
CA GLU A 170 -10.33 11.66 14.66
C GLU A 170 -9.54 10.91 13.59
N MET A 171 -9.69 11.25 12.29
CA MET A 171 -8.79 10.79 11.21
C MET A 171 -7.34 11.23 11.48
N ARG A 172 -7.15 12.41 12.08
CA ARG A 172 -5.86 12.88 12.56
C ARG A 172 -5.38 12.16 13.81
N SER A 173 -6.24 11.75 14.74
CA SER A 173 -5.89 11.00 15.96
C SER A 173 -5.55 9.55 15.68
N PHE A 174 -6.07 9.01 14.57
CA PHE A 174 -5.49 7.86 13.88
C PHE A 174 -4.15 8.25 13.25
N GLN A 175 -3.18 8.86 13.94
CA GLN A 175 -1.82 9.11 13.41
C GLN A 175 -1.09 7.82 12.97
N LEU A 176 -1.65 6.63 13.29
CA LEU A 176 -1.30 5.36 12.66
C LEU A 176 -1.71 5.25 11.17
N PHE A 177 -2.72 5.99 10.74
CA PHE A 177 -3.23 6.18 9.37
C PHE A 177 -2.33 7.09 8.54
N ARG A 178 -1.79 8.17 9.15
CA ARG A 178 -0.62 8.90 8.60
C ARG A 178 0.59 7.99 8.43
N LYS A 179 0.64 6.92 9.23
CA LYS A 179 1.63 5.85 9.13
C LYS A 179 1.34 4.81 8.03
N ASN A 180 0.27 4.93 7.26
CA ASN A 180 -0.05 4.03 6.13
C ASN A 180 -0.20 4.78 4.78
N MET A 181 -0.54 6.08 4.79
CA MET A 181 -0.30 6.94 3.64
C MET A 181 1.10 7.52 3.75
N SER A 182 2.09 6.79 3.26
CA SER A 182 3.48 7.28 3.28
C SER A 182 3.55 8.60 2.49
N GLU A 183 3.84 9.68 3.21
CA GLU A 183 3.91 11.05 2.70
C GLU A 183 4.84 11.07 1.49
N LEU A 184 4.34 11.51 0.33
CA LEU A 184 5.17 11.67 -0.85
C LEU A 184 6.25 12.70 -0.56
N MET A 185 7.51 12.28 -0.59
CA MET A 185 8.62 13.19 -0.31
C MET A 185 8.82 14.13 -1.51
N PRO A 186 8.79 15.45 -1.30
CA PRO A 186 9.12 16.40 -2.37
C PRO A 186 10.55 16.16 -2.85
N ASN A 187 10.80 16.41 -4.13
CA ASN A 187 12.13 16.25 -4.75
C ASN A 187 12.77 14.88 -4.46
N MET A 188 11.97 13.81 -4.41
CA MET A 188 12.41 12.45 -4.09
C MET A 188 13.18 12.32 -2.76
N GLY A 189 12.83 13.16 -1.78
CA GLY A 189 13.48 13.17 -0.46
C GLY A 189 14.86 13.82 -0.44
N ARG A 190 15.23 14.58 -1.48
CA ARG A 190 16.50 15.32 -1.53
C ARG A 190 16.36 16.64 -0.76
N ASP A 191 16.79 16.61 0.49
CA ASP A 191 16.90 17.82 1.32
C ASP A 191 17.97 18.75 0.70
N PRO A 192 17.65 20.03 0.40
CA PRO A 192 18.58 20.97 -0.25
C PRO A 192 19.83 21.27 0.59
N ARG A 193 19.84 20.90 1.88
CA ARG A 193 20.99 21.04 2.78
C ARG A 193 21.92 19.83 2.73
N VAL A 194 21.47 18.70 2.17
CA VAL A 194 22.26 17.49 2.00
C VAL A 194 22.88 17.49 0.62
N ARG A 195 24.19 17.26 0.56
CA ARG A 195 24.89 17.13 -0.72
C ARG A 195 24.67 15.75 -1.29
N GLU A 196 24.45 15.71 -2.60
CA GLU A 196 24.43 14.46 -3.35
C GLU A 196 25.75 13.69 -3.10
N PRO A 197 25.66 12.38 -2.77
CA PRO A 197 26.84 11.54 -2.60
C PRO A 197 27.68 11.54 -3.89
N PRO A 198 29.02 11.66 -3.79
CA PRO A 198 29.88 11.64 -4.96
C PRO A 198 29.79 10.27 -5.66
N GLY A 199 29.50 10.29 -6.96
CA GLY A 199 29.55 9.12 -7.83
C GLY A 199 30.85 9.09 -8.65
N VAL A 200 31.25 7.89 -9.08
CA VAL A 200 32.39 7.69 -9.99
C VAL A 200 31.97 7.44 -11.43
N ASP A 201 30.75 7.85 -11.81
CA ASP A 201 30.16 7.69 -13.14
C ASP A 201 31.03 8.27 -14.27
N HIS A 202 31.80 9.32 -13.97
CA HIS A 202 32.71 9.95 -14.92
C HIS A 202 33.97 9.10 -15.22
N ILE A 203 34.32 8.17 -14.32
CA ILE A 203 35.46 7.25 -14.43
C ILE A 203 35.00 5.91 -14.99
N TYR A 204 33.92 5.35 -14.44
CA TYR A 204 33.38 4.05 -14.82
C TYR A 204 31.99 4.23 -15.42
N ARG A 205 31.95 4.29 -16.75
CA ARG A 205 30.71 4.42 -17.51
C ARG A 205 30.06 3.05 -17.69
N ASP A 206 28.73 3.02 -17.64
CA ASP A 206 27.98 1.85 -18.09
C ASP A 206 28.05 1.76 -19.62
N ASP A 207 28.66 0.70 -20.13
CA ASP A 207 28.84 0.48 -21.58
C ASP A 207 27.66 -0.28 -22.19
N ASP A 208 27.70 -0.51 -23.49
CA ASP A 208 26.60 -1.13 -24.24
C ASP A 208 26.49 -2.66 -24.04
N SER A 209 27.47 -3.26 -23.38
CA SER A 209 27.50 -4.71 -23.17
C SER A 209 26.33 -5.20 -22.31
N PRO A 210 25.80 -6.41 -22.54
CA PRO A 210 24.84 -7.03 -21.63
C PRO A 210 25.45 -7.24 -20.24
N ARG A 211 24.71 -6.88 -19.19
CA ARG A 211 25.18 -6.98 -17.80
C ARG A 211 24.20 -7.77 -16.95
N SER A 212 24.73 -8.58 -16.04
CA SER A 212 23.91 -9.23 -15.00
C SER A 212 23.44 -8.16 -14.00
N VAL A 213 22.13 -7.97 -13.93
CA VAL A 213 21.46 -7.10 -12.96
C VAL A 213 21.06 -7.96 -11.77
N MET A 214 21.38 -7.48 -10.57
CA MET A 214 21.26 -8.22 -9.32
C MET A 214 20.43 -7.41 -8.31
N LEU A 215 19.69 -8.10 -7.45
CA LEU A 215 19.21 -7.56 -6.19
C LEU A 215 20.27 -7.86 -5.13
N ILE A 216 20.77 -6.82 -4.46
CA ILE A 216 21.58 -6.97 -3.24
C ILE A 216 20.67 -6.83 -2.03
N VAL A 217 20.75 -7.80 -1.12
CA VAL A 217 20.19 -7.74 0.22
C VAL A 217 21.32 -7.65 1.23
N TRP A 218 21.38 -6.56 1.98
CA TRP A 218 22.39 -6.32 3.02
C TRP A 218 21.95 -6.88 4.37
N ASP A 219 22.91 -7.13 5.26
CA ASP A 219 22.74 -7.58 6.64
C ASP A 219 22.02 -8.94 6.78
N VAL A 220 22.19 -9.84 5.81
CA VAL A 220 21.51 -11.14 5.83
C VAL A 220 22.02 -12.03 6.97
N GLY A 221 23.32 -11.95 7.28
CA GLY A 221 23.95 -12.69 8.37
C GLY A 221 23.65 -12.15 9.77
N ASN A 222 23.11 -10.92 9.88
CA ASN A 222 22.79 -10.32 11.16
C ASN A 222 21.41 -10.78 11.65
N THR A 223 21.37 -11.90 12.37
CA THR A 223 20.13 -12.49 12.92
C THR A 223 19.45 -11.62 13.98
N SER A 224 20.12 -10.58 14.49
CA SER A 224 19.52 -9.63 15.42
C SER A 224 18.65 -8.57 14.73
N LEU A 225 18.82 -8.37 13.41
CA LEU A 225 18.00 -7.45 12.63
C LEU A 225 16.79 -8.19 12.04
N PRO A 226 15.57 -7.67 12.20
CA PRO A 226 14.41 -8.27 11.55
C PRO A 226 14.53 -8.10 10.03
N ALA A 227 13.99 -9.06 9.28
CA ALA A 227 14.13 -9.11 7.82
C ALA A 227 13.67 -7.81 7.12
N ASN A 228 12.66 -7.12 7.66
CA ASN A 228 12.14 -5.85 7.14
C ASN A 228 13.05 -4.63 7.42
N SER A 229 14.17 -4.81 8.13
CA SER A 229 15.17 -3.76 8.39
C SER A 229 16.39 -3.86 7.47
N ARG A 230 16.49 -4.93 6.66
CA ARG A 230 17.58 -5.12 5.71
C ARG A 230 17.51 -4.10 4.59
N HIS A 231 18.67 -3.59 4.16
CA HIS A 231 18.75 -2.67 3.03
C HIS A 231 18.73 -3.43 1.70
N TRP A 232 18.00 -2.92 0.71
CA TRP A 232 17.87 -3.51 -0.62
C TRP A 232 18.33 -2.53 -1.70
N THR A 233 19.03 -3.05 -2.71
CA THR A 233 19.57 -2.26 -3.82
C THR A 233 19.51 -3.07 -5.12
N ILE A 234 19.16 -2.44 -6.24
CA ILE A 234 19.33 -3.07 -7.57
C ILE A 234 20.68 -2.62 -8.12
N THR A 235 21.49 -3.54 -8.64
CA THR A 235 22.87 -3.23 -9.07
C THR A 235 23.29 -3.98 -10.34
N TRP A 236 24.30 -3.48 -11.03
CA TRP A 236 25.10 -4.26 -11.99
C TRP A 236 26.55 -3.75 -12.02
N GLN A 237 27.49 -4.65 -12.30
CA GLN A 237 28.91 -4.33 -12.35
C GLN A 237 29.26 -3.60 -13.65
N VAL A 238 29.88 -2.42 -13.53
CA VAL A 238 30.32 -1.58 -14.66
C VAL A 238 31.84 -1.51 -14.81
N GLY A 239 32.60 -2.03 -13.84
CA GLY A 239 34.05 -2.09 -13.94
C GLY A 239 34.74 -2.70 -12.72
N VAL A 240 36.06 -2.59 -12.71
CA VAL A 240 36.93 -2.93 -11.58
C VAL A 240 37.91 -1.79 -11.41
N ALA A 241 38.06 -1.29 -10.19
CA ALA A 241 38.97 -0.20 -9.88
C ALA A 241 40.44 -0.64 -9.93
N SER A 242 41.37 0.31 -9.99
CA SER A 242 42.81 0.00 -9.98
C SER A 242 43.27 -0.73 -8.71
N THR A 243 42.49 -0.67 -7.63
CA THR A 243 42.69 -1.40 -6.38
C THR A 243 42.24 -2.86 -6.44
N GLY A 244 41.51 -3.26 -7.49
CA GLY A 244 40.85 -4.56 -7.61
C GLY A 244 39.41 -4.59 -7.10
N ASP A 245 38.91 -3.49 -6.52
CA ASP A 245 37.54 -3.40 -6.00
C ASP A 245 36.50 -3.36 -7.13
N GLN A 246 35.33 -3.95 -6.89
CA GLN A 246 34.25 -4.00 -7.88
C GLN A 246 33.54 -2.65 -7.97
N VAL A 247 33.27 -2.19 -9.19
CA VAL A 247 32.54 -0.96 -9.44
C VAL A 247 31.14 -1.28 -9.94
N HIS A 248 30.16 -0.80 -9.21
CA HIS A 248 28.75 -1.13 -9.40
C HIS A 248 27.93 0.13 -9.67
N ARG A 249 27.00 0.04 -10.62
CA ARG A 249 25.94 1.03 -10.82
C ARG A 249 24.71 0.58 -10.04
N GLN A 250 24.16 1.46 -9.21
CA GLN A 250 23.19 1.13 -8.18
C GLN A 250 21.92 1.99 -8.28
N LEU A 251 20.78 1.37 -8.03
CA LEU A 251 19.47 2.00 -7.82
C LEU A 251 19.04 1.70 -6.38
N ALA A 252 19.03 2.73 -5.55
CA ALA A 252 18.71 2.61 -4.13
C ALA A 252 18.03 3.86 -3.62
N ILE A 253 17.39 3.70 -2.46
CA ILE A 253 17.02 4.82 -1.61
C ILE A 253 17.66 4.67 -0.24
N THR A 254 18.29 5.73 0.23
CA THR A 254 19.17 5.72 1.40
C THR A 254 18.70 6.72 2.44
N ARG A 255 19.00 6.46 3.71
CA ARG A 255 18.77 7.44 4.78
C ARG A 255 20.02 8.29 4.92
N GLU A 256 19.95 9.53 4.45
CA GLU A 256 21.08 10.44 4.47
C GLU A 256 21.33 11.05 5.86
N ARG A 257 22.55 11.57 6.06
CA ARG A 257 22.91 12.38 7.23
C ARG A 257 22.91 13.86 6.83
N GLY A 258 21.95 14.62 7.35
CA GLY A 258 21.90 16.07 7.26
C GLY A 258 22.67 16.78 8.37
N PRO A 259 22.63 18.14 8.38
CA PRO A 259 23.35 18.96 9.36
C PRO A 259 22.97 18.68 10.82
N GLU A 260 21.73 18.25 11.05
CA GLU A 260 21.17 17.98 12.38
C GLU A 260 21.19 16.49 12.77
N GLY A 261 21.71 15.61 11.90
CA GLY A 261 21.72 14.16 12.13
C GLY A 261 21.14 13.36 10.96
N LEU A 262 20.74 12.12 11.23
CA LEU A 262 20.07 11.29 10.22
C LEU A 262 18.71 11.90 9.85
N LEU A 263 18.41 11.93 8.55
CA LEU A 263 17.08 12.31 8.09
C LEU A 263 16.05 11.30 8.58
N ASP A 264 14.84 11.78 8.85
CA ASP A 264 13.69 10.95 9.23
C ASP A 264 13.03 10.26 8.02
N HIS A 265 13.58 10.47 6.82
CA HIS A 265 13.11 9.94 5.54
C HIS A 265 14.23 9.30 4.72
N LEU A 266 13.85 8.69 3.59
CA LEU A 266 14.78 8.14 2.60
C LEU A 266 14.94 9.13 1.45
N THR A 267 15.99 8.95 0.66
CA THR A 267 16.34 9.83 -0.45
C THR A 267 16.71 8.99 -1.66
N ASN A 268 16.18 9.36 -2.84
CA ASN A 268 16.57 8.79 -4.12
C ASN A 268 17.40 9.82 -4.90
N TRP A 269 18.72 9.63 -4.96
CA TRP A 269 19.63 10.46 -5.75
C TRP A 269 19.67 10.10 -7.24
N GLY A 270 18.84 9.14 -7.67
CA GLY A 270 18.92 8.53 -8.99
C GLY A 270 20.01 7.47 -9.07
N PRO A 271 20.31 6.96 -10.28
CA PRO A 271 21.35 5.96 -10.47
C PRO A 271 22.73 6.51 -10.09
N LYS A 272 23.50 5.72 -9.34
CA LYS A 272 24.85 6.09 -8.91
C LYS A 272 25.84 4.98 -9.13
N THR A 273 27.02 5.32 -9.64
CA THR A 273 28.14 4.40 -9.71
C THR A 273 29.03 4.52 -8.48
N HIS A 274 29.23 3.41 -7.77
CA HIS A 274 30.02 3.31 -6.54
C HIS A 274 31.09 2.21 -6.65
N ILE A 275 32.22 2.43 -5.95
CA ILE A 275 33.20 1.38 -5.69
C ILE A 275 32.75 0.63 -4.44
N THR A 276 32.71 -0.69 -4.54
CA THR A 276 32.24 -1.60 -3.49
C THR A 276 33.46 -2.37 -3.04
N ASN A 277 33.88 -2.19 -1.79
CA ASN A 277 35.03 -2.93 -1.28
C ASN A 277 34.60 -4.36 -0.92
N MET A 278 35.54 -5.31 -1.00
CA MET A 278 35.29 -6.73 -0.68
C MET A 278 34.76 -6.95 0.75
N GLN A 279 35.02 -6.03 1.68
CA GLN A 279 34.58 -6.14 3.07
C GLN A 279 33.10 -5.81 3.26
N CYS A 280 32.53 -4.95 2.40
CA CYS A 280 31.09 -4.73 2.34
C CYS A 280 30.37 -5.96 1.78
N GLU A 281 31.00 -6.73 0.88
CA GLU A 281 30.33 -7.87 0.23
C GLU A 281 30.09 -9.06 1.18
N SER A 282 30.86 -9.19 2.28
CA SER A 282 30.70 -10.34 3.19
C SER A 282 29.37 -10.39 3.93
N ASP A 283 28.68 -9.25 4.07
CA ASP A 283 27.37 -9.14 4.72
C ASP A 283 26.20 -9.02 3.74
N ALA A 284 26.48 -9.15 2.44
CA ALA A 284 25.52 -8.98 1.36
C ALA A 284 25.20 -10.32 0.66
N THR A 285 23.94 -10.49 0.27
CA THR A 285 23.51 -11.57 -0.63
C THR A 285 23.18 -10.98 -1.99
N PHE A 286 23.79 -11.53 -3.04
CA PHE A 286 23.61 -11.11 -4.43
C PHE A 286 22.70 -12.09 -5.15
N ILE A 287 21.52 -11.63 -5.56
CA ILE A 287 20.49 -12.47 -6.18
C ILE A 287 20.31 -12.03 -7.65
N PRO A 288 20.65 -12.85 -8.65
CA PRO A 288 20.50 -12.47 -10.06
C PRO A 288 19.05 -12.24 -10.45
N ILE A 289 18.75 -11.05 -10.94
CA ILE A 289 17.45 -10.72 -11.56
C ILE A 289 17.44 -11.18 -13.01
N GLY A 290 18.53 -10.93 -13.75
CA GLY A 290 18.65 -11.32 -15.15
C GLY A 290 19.77 -10.57 -15.86
N THR A 291 20.01 -10.90 -17.13
CA THR A 291 20.97 -10.17 -17.97
C THR A 291 20.23 -9.15 -18.83
N LEU A 292 20.53 -7.86 -18.63
CA LEU A 292 19.89 -6.78 -19.36
C LEU A 292 20.84 -6.14 -20.37
N THR A 293 20.31 -5.75 -21.53
CA THR A 293 21.00 -4.86 -22.48
C THR A 293 21.10 -3.45 -21.92
N TYR A 294 22.00 -2.63 -22.46
CA TYR A 294 22.13 -1.22 -22.05
C TYR A 294 20.83 -0.43 -22.16
N ALA A 295 20.07 -0.62 -23.26
CA ALA A 295 18.78 0.04 -23.45
C ALA A 295 17.75 -0.38 -22.37
N GLN A 296 17.75 -1.65 -21.96
CA GLN A 296 16.90 -2.13 -20.86
C GLN A 296 17.32 -1.53 -19.51
N ARG A 297 18.63 -1.42 -19.24
CA ARG A 297 19.13 -0.79 -18.00
C ARG A 297 18.78 0.69 -17.94
N LEU A 298 18.92 1.44 -19.02
CA LEU A 298 18.47 2.84 -19.10
C LEU A 298 16.96 2.98 -18.85
N ARG A 299 16.14 2.05 -19.36
CA ARG A 299 14.71 2.04 -19.05
C ARG A 299 14.43 1.75 -17.58
N LEU A 300 15.17 0.82 -16.97
CA LEU A 300 15.05 0.52 -15.54
C LEU A 300 15.47 1.71 -14.67
N GLU A 301 16.53 2.43 -15.06
CA GLU A 301 16.94 3.69 -14.43
C GLU A 301 15.84 4.75 -14.51
N GLY A 302 15.19 4.89 -15.67
CA GLY A 302 14.04 5.79 -15.84
C GLY A 302 12.89 5.43 -14.90
N VAL A 303 12.52 4.15 -14.82
CA VAL A 303 11.50 3.66 -13.87
C VAL A 303 11.87 4.01 -12.43
N ALA A 304 13.12 3.77 -12.03
CA ALA A 304 13.59 4.08 -10.68
C ALA A 304 13.65 5.58 -10.39
N ALA A 305 14.02 6.40 -11.38
CA ALA A 305 14.07 7.86 -11.25
C ALA A 305 12.68 8.49 -11.11
N GLU A 306 11.65 7.86 -11.68
CA GLU A 306 10.25 8.27 -11.56
C GLU A 306 9.54 7.68 -10.34
N GLU A 307 10.11 6.65 -9.70
CA GLU A 307 9.51 6.01 -8.54
C GLU A 307 9.52 6.95 -7.33
N PRO A 308 8.34 7.36 -6.82
CA PRO A 308 8.26 8.28 -5.70
C PRO A 308 8.91 7.70 -4.46
N VAL A 309 9.64 8.56 -3.76
CA VAL A 309 10.11 8.27 -2.41
C VAL A 309 9.02 8.68 -1.44
N LEU A 310 8.68 7.79 -0.52
CA LEU A 310 7.67 8.05 0.49
C LEU A 310 8.35 8.17 1.86
N LYS A 311 7.74 8.88 2.81
CA LYS A 311 8.27 8.95 4.17
C LYS A 311 8.16 7.57 4.83
N PRO A 312 9.24 7.00 5.38
CA PRO A 312 9.19 5.75 6.12
C PRO A 312 8.24 5.87 7.30
N ASN A 313 7.32 4.93 7.37
CA ASN A 313 6.25 4.93 8.37
C ASN A 313 6.17 3.58 9.11
N GLY A 314 7.20 2.75 8.99
CA GLY A 314 7.24 1.41 9.55
C GLY A 314 6.54 0.37 8.67
N TRP A 315 5.65 0.80 7.77
CA TRP A 315 5.13 -0.02 6.68
C TRP A 315 6.03 0.11 5.45
N TRP A 316 6.22 1.32 4.93
CA TRP A 316 7.07 1.61 3.78
C TRP A 316 8.54 1.80 4.19
N ASN A 317 9.44 1.21 3.40
CA ASN A 317 10.89 1.30 3.55
C ASN A 317 11.57 1.11 2.17
N CYS A 318 12.91 0.99 2.14
CA CYS A 318 13.66 0.75 0.91
C CYS A 318 13.25 -0.53 0.15
N GLN A 319 12.82 -1.59 0.83
CA GLN A 319 12.37 -2.83 0.20
C GLN A 319 11.09 -2.60 -0.61
N HIS A 320 10.14 -1.83 -0.06
CA HIS A 320 8.90 -1.49 -0.75
C HIS A 320 9.16 -0.66 -2.01
N TRP A 321 10.11 0.28 -1.94
CA TRP A 321 10.53 1.05 -3.11
C TRP A 321 11.16 0.14 -4.17
N VAL A 322 12.10 -0.74 -3.80
CA VAL A 322 12.74 -1.69 -4.73
C VAL A 322 11.69 -2.60 -5.39
N VAL A 323 10.75 -3.14 -4.62
CA VAL A 323 9.65 -3.98 -5.16
C VAL A 323 8.81 -3.18 -6.15
N SER A 324 8.48 -1.92 -5.84
CA SER A 324 7.73 -1.05 -6.76
C SER A 324 8.49 -0.83 -8.08
N VAL A 325 9.79 -0.57 -8.02
CA VAL A 325 10.67 -0.45 -9.21
C VAL A 325 10.66 -1.74 -10.04
N LEU A 326 10.77 -2.90 -9.40
CA LEU A 326 10.75 -4.20 -10.10
C LEU A 326 9.39 -4.45 -10.77
N VAL A 327 8.28 -4.20 -10.09
CA VAL A 327 6.91 -4.32 -10.64
C VAL A 327 6.72 -3.39 -11.83
N LYS A 328 7.16 -2.15 -11.73
CA LYS A 328 7.10 -1.21 -12.86
C LYS A 328 8.05 -1.61 -13.99
N GLY A 329 9.20 -2.21 -13.68
CA GLY A 329 10.11 -2.80 -14.66
C GLY A 329 9.45 -3.93 -15.47
N ILE A 330 8.62 -4.77 -14.83
CA ILE A 330 7.81 -5.79 -15.52
C ILE A 330 6.80 -5.12 -16.46
N ARG A 331 6.04 -4.13 -15.97
CA ARG A 331 5.05 -3.39 -16.78
C ARG A 331 5.68 -2.66 -17.96
N ALA A 332 6.91 -2.19 -17.81
CA ALA A 332 7.68 -1.55 -18.87
C ALA A 332 8.32 -2.54 -19.88
N GLY A 333 8.13 -3.85 -19.69
CA GLY A 333 8.73 -4.90 -20.53
C GLY A 333 10.25 -5.03 -20.38
N VAL A 334 10.80 -4.53 -19.28
CA VAL A 334 12.25 -4.55 -18.99
C VAL A 334 12.65 -5.82 -18.23
N LEU A 335 11.76 -6.31 -17.36
CA LEU A 335 11.98 -7.47 -16.50
C LEU A 335 10.91 -8.54 -16.75
N GLU A 336 11.31 -9.81 -16.63
CA GLU A 336 10.37 -10.92 -16.67
C GLU A 336 9.74 -11.14 -15.29
N LYS A 337 8.40 -11.29 -15.26
CA LYS A 337 7.65 -11.48 -14.01
C LYS A 337 8.16 -12.66 -13.19
N GLN A 338 8.36 -13.81 -13.83
CA GLN A 338 8.81 -15.02 -13.16
C GLN A 338 10.20 -14.87 -12.52
N ALA A 339 11.12 -14.17 -13.19
CA ALA A 339 12.45 -13.90 -12.66
C ALA A 339 12.38 -12.99 -11.42
N VAL A 340 11.55 -11.94 -11.46
CA VAL A 340 11.35 -11.04 -10.32
C VAL A 340 10.72 -11.77 -9.13
N GLU A 341 9.68 -12.58 -9.35
CA GLU A 341 9.05 -13.36 -8.28
C GLU A 341 10.07 -14.30 -7.60
N ALA A 342 10.90 -14.99 -8.38
CA ALA A 342 11.95 -15.87 -7.85
C ALA A 342 13.02 -15.12 -7.06
N VAL A 343 13.42 -13.92 -7.50
CA VAL A 343 14.37 -13.07 -6.78
C VAL A 343 13.79 -12.56 -5.46
N LEU A 344 12.54 -12.13 -5.46
CA LEU A 344 11.87 -11.61 -4.27
C LEU A 344 11.66 -12.70 -3.23
N ASP A 345 11.29 -13.91 -3.66
CA ASP A 345 11.17 -15.05 -2.75
C ASP A 345 12.51 -15.38 -2.07
N GLN A 346 13.61 -15.44 -2.84
CA GLN A 346 14.97 -15.63 -2.30
C GLN A 346 15.40 -14.49 -1.35
N ALA A 347 14.94 -13.26 -1.60
CA ALA A 347 15.21 -12.11 -0.74
C ALA A 347 14.37 -12.10 0.55
N GLY A 348 13.42 -13.04 0.71
CA GLY A 348 12.51 -13.12 1.85
C GLY A 348 11.27 -12.23 1.72
N TRP A 349 10.95 -11.78 0.51
CA TRP A 349 9.72 -11.07 0.19
C TRP A 349 8.69 -12.01 -0.39
N HIS A 350 7.74 -12.39 0.45
CA HIS A 350 6.67 -13.33 0.11
C HIS A 350 5.32 -12.62 -0.02
N LYS A 351 5.29 -11.35 -0.45
CA LYS A 351 4.05 -10.62 -0.75
C LYS A 351 3.81 -10.64 -2.27
N PRO A 352 2.56 -10.67 -2.74
CA PRO A 352 2.29 -10.76 -4.17
C PRO A 352 2.66 -9.48 -4.87
N LEU A 353 3.09 -9.62 -6.12
CA LEU A 353 3.24 -8.49 -7.02
C LEU A 353 1.85 -8.16 -7.58
N GLY A 354 1.24 -7.07 -7.09
CA GLY A 354 -0.04 -6.56 -7.59
C GLY A 354 0.12 -5.93 -8.99
N ILE A 355 0.41 -6.76 -10.00
CA ILE A 355 0.72 -6.34 -11.37
C ILE A 355 -0.54 -6.28 -12.23
#